data_AF-A0A2V8QML3-F1
#
_entry.id   AF-A0A2V8QML3-F1
#
_cell.length_a   1.000
_cell.length_b   1.000
_cell.length_c   1.000
_cell.angle_alpha   90.00
_cell.angle_beta   90.00
_cell.angle_gamma   90.00
#
_symmetry.space_group_name_H-M   'P 1'
#
loop_
_entity.id
_entity.type
_entity.pdbx_description
1 polymer ?
#
loop_
_entity_poly.entity_id
_entity_poly.type
_entity_poly.pdbx_seq_one_letter_code
_entity_poly.pdbx_strand_id
1 'polypeptide(L)'
;MKRQILTLLSLSLISLSSEIVSQAQRIYSTKRDLSSLSRSSQTDRAEALIREVYSKAVEFTRANQALNQDMKKNSKPRQEDLEFTLTNFHSGNIQEILNKRYVELLSLPTGDVISLSRTTHSINKGAEEVAFEAEWTKGSYASGFDPEWTISNALQFEPTKYANVGSYTSYSVSVSFKGRTRMYKALVVFHNLNQTSELGVPEFWDPIVDGINRVWEEKRPAYKTRPELQDSSFPTTEFLQFSNPDSLNNEDTLSSVDGSGVLETQDDLLGDTPNFWLVLDDTEHASGNHGGTAVFTPTCQAEPN
;
A
#
# COMPACT_ATOMS: atom_id res chain seq x y z
N MET A 1 -49.53 -67.47 1.26
CA MET A 1 -48.49 -67.00 2.22
C MET A 1 -47.20 -66.50 1.56
N LYS A 2 -46.59 -67.18 0.57
CA LYS A 2 -45.28 -66.75 0.00
C LYS A 2 -45.25 -65.36 -0.67
N ARG A 3 -46.37 -64.83 -1.19
CA ARG A 3 -46.42 -63.49 -1.83
C ARG A 3 -46.45 -62.30 -0.85
N GLN A 4 -46.87 -62.49 0.41
CA GLN A 4 -46.90 -61.39 1.40
C GLN A 4 -45.53 -61.10 2.03
N ILE A 5 -44.61 -62.06 2.02
CA ILE A 5 -43.26 -61.91 2.58
C ILE A 5 -42.37 -61.04 1.65
N LEU A 6 -42.56 -61.12 0.33
CA LEU A 6 -41.75 -60.34 -0.62
C LEU A 6 -42.05 -58.83 -0.57
N THR A 7 -43.31 -58.45 -0.35
CA THR A 7 -43.72 -57.04 -0.25
C THR A 7 -43.18 -56.35 1.02
N LEU A 8 -43.12 -57.07 2.15
CA LEU A 8 -42.58 -56.52 3.41
C LEU A 8 -41.07 -56.26 3.34
N LEU A 9 -40.32 -57.09 2.61
CA LEU A 9 -38.88 -56.89 2.37
C LEU A 9 -38.59 -55.68 1.47
N SER A 10 -39.47 -55.38 0.50
CA SER A 10 -39.29 -54.22 -0.38
C SER A 10 -39.54 -52.87 0.32
N LEU A 11 -40.47 -52.82 1.28
CA LEU A 11 -40.74 -51.57 2.03
C LEU A 11 -39.61 -51.23 3.03
N SER A 12 -38.94 -52.22 3.63
CA SER A 12 -37.86 -51.95 4.59
C SER A 12 -36.59 -51.40 3.93
N LEU A 13 -36.31 -51.80 2.68
CA LEU A 13 -35.18 -51.27 1.90
C LEU A 13 -35.37 -49.80 1.51
N ILE A 14 -36.61 -49.36 1.27
CA ILE A 14 -36.90 -47.96 0.93
C ILE A 14 -36.70 -47.06 2.17
N SER A 15 -37.10 -47.50 3.36
CA SER A 15 -36.90 -46.74 4.61
C SER A 15 -35.43 -46.59 5.02
N LEU A 16 -34.57 -47.59 4.74
CA LEU A 16 -33.13 -47.47 5.06
C LEU A 16 -32.43 -46.44 4.15
N SER A 17 -32.87 -46.31 2.90
CA SER A 17 -32.25 -45.38 1.95
C SER A 17 -32.52 -43.90 2.28
N SER A 18 -33.69 -43.59 2.86
CA SER A 18 -34.04 -42.20 3.22
C SER A 18 -33.27 -41.70 4.43
N GLU A 19 -32.97 -42.56 5.41
CA GLU A 19 -32.16 -42.20 6.58
C GLU A 19 -30.71 -41.89 6.20
N ILE A 20 -30.12 -42.68 5.30
CA ILE A 20 -28.75 -42.46 4.80
C ILE A 20 -28.65 -41.13 4.04
N VAL A 21 -29.63 -40.82 3.18
CA VAL A 21 -29.67 -39.54 2.45
C VAL A 21 -29.85 -38.37 3.42
N SER A 22 -30.70 -38.50 4.44
CA SER A 22 -30.89 -37.44 5.43
C SER A 22 -29.64 -37.21 6.30
N GLN A 23 -28.92 -38.27 6.68
CA GLN A 23 -27.66 -38.15 7.41
C GLN A 23 -26.57 -37.49 6.56
N ALA A 24 -26.44 -37.89 5.30
CA ALA A 24 -25.51 -37.25 4.37
C ALA A 24 -25.82 -35.75 4.23
N GLN A 25 -27.09 -35.38 4.03
CA GLN A 25 -27.51 -33.98 3.94
C GLN A 25 -27.18 -33.18 5.22
N ARG A 26 -27.38 -33.75 6.42
CA ARG A 26 -27.00 -33.09 7.68
C ARG A 26 -25.50 -32.84 7.77
N ILE A 27 -24.67 -33.82 7.40
CA ILE A 27 -23.20 -33.68 7.40
C ILE A 27 -22.76 -32.59 6.41
N TYR A 28 -23.38 -32.52 5.23
CA TYR A 28 -23.09 -31.47 4.25
C TYR A 28 -23.51 -30.08 4.74
N SER A 29 -24.64 -29.93 5.42
CA SER A 29 -25.09 -28.66 5.99
C SER A 29 -24.14 -28.17 7.09
N THR A 30 -23.75 -29.03 8.03
CA THR A 30 -22.81 -28.66 9.11
C THR A 30 -21.45 -28.23 8.57
N LYS A 31 -20.95 -28.87 7.50
CA LYS A 31 -19.67 -28.48 6.87
C LYS A 31 -19.74 -27.11 6.20
N ARG A 32 -20.92 -26.71 5.67
CA ARG A 32 -21.14 -25.37 5.12
C ARG A 32 -21.05 -24.29 6.21
N ASP A 33 -21.67 -24.52 7.36
CA ASP A 33 -21.69 -23.53 8.45
C ASP A 33 -20.29 -23.30 9.05
N LEU A 34 -19.45 -24.33 9.12
CA LEU A 34 -18.06 -24.17 9.58
C LEU A 34 -17.21 -23.37 8.58
N SER A 35 -17.46 -23.54 7.28
CA SER A 35 -16.72 -22.79 6.24
C SER A 35 -17.08 -21.30 6.21
N SER A 36 -18.32 -20.93 6.53
CA SER A 36 -18.73 -19.52 6.59
C SER A 36 -18.13 -18.79 7.80
N LEU A 37 -18.08 -19.45 8.97
CA LEU A 37 -17.44 -18.92 10.18
C LEU A 37 -15.92 -18.69 10.01
N SER A 38 -15.23 -19.61 9.34
CA SER A 38 -13.80 -19.43 9.03
C SER A 38 -13.56 -18.31 8.02
N ARG A 39 -14.48 -18.09 7.08
CA ARG A 39 -14.34 -17.04 6.06
C ARG A 39 -14.61 -15.65 6.64
N SER A 40 -15.57 -15.53 7.57
CA SER A 40 -15.82 -14.25 8.26
C SER A 40 -14.61 -13.83 9.09
N SER A 41 -14.03 -14.75 9.88
CA SER A 41 -12.86 -14.42 10.70
C SER A 41 -11.63 -14.02 9.89
N GLN A 42 -11.40 -14.66 8.73
CA GLN A 42 -10.33 -14.28 7.82
C GLN A 42 -10.58 -12.88 7.21
N THR A 43 -11.83 -12.59 6.84
CA THR A 43 -12.21 -11.28 6.30
C THR A 43 -11.99 -10.18 7.33
N ASP A 44 -12.43 -10.40 8.57
CA ASP A 44 -12.29 -9.41 9.65
C ASP A 44 -10.83 -9.08 9.95
N ARG A 45 -9.94 -10.09 9.95
CA ARG A 45 -8.51 -9.88 10.19
C ARG A 45 -7.81 -9.19 9.02
N ALA A 46 -8.13 -9.59 7.78
CA ALA A 46 -7.60 -8.94 6.59
C ALA A 46 -8.06 -7.48 6.53
N GLU A 47 -9.34 -7.21 6.82
CA GLU A 47 -9.89 -5.87 6.92
C GLU A 47 -9.17 -5.03 8.00
N ALA A 48 -8.97 -5.59 9.19
CA ALA A 48 -8.24 -4.90 10.26
C ALA A 48 -6.82 -4.51 9.84
N LEU A 49 -6.07 -5.43 9.23
CA LEU A 49 -4.73 -5.17 8.70
C LEU A 49 -4.75 -4.06 7.65
N ILE A 50 -5.68 -4.12 6.69
CA ILE A 50 -5.78 -3.12 5.63
C ILE A 50 -6.08 -1.75 6.25
N ARG A 51 -7.06 -1.67 7.17
CA ARG A 51 -7.39 -0.42 7.89
C ARG A 51 -6.20 0.13 8.66
N GLU A 52 -5.43 -0.73 9.31
CA GLU A 52 -4.21 -0.33 10.02
C GLU A 52 -3.19 0.32 9.07
N VAL A 53 -2.93 -0.26 7.89
CA VAL A 53 -1.98 0.29 6.91
C VAL A 53 -2.41 1.66 6.40
N TYR A 54 -3.68 1.84 6.03
CA TYR A 54 -4.16 3.17 5.60
C TYR A 54 -4.18 4.17 6.76
N SER A 55 -4.50 3.75 7.99
CA SER A 55 -4.40 4.60 9.18
C SER A 55 -2.97 5.07 9.41
N LYS A 56 -2.00 4.17 9.24
CA LYS A 56 -0.58 4.46 9.34
C LYS A 56 -0.11 5.45 8.26
N ALA A 57 -0.64 5.35 7.03
CA ALA A 57 -0.37 6.32 5.98
C ALA A 57 -0.85 7.73 6.34
N VAL A 58 -2.03 7.85 6.96
CA VAL A 58 -2.55 9.12 7.47
C VAL A 58 -1.65 9.67 8.60
N GLU A 59 -1.25 8.82 9.54
CA GLU A 59 -0.35 9.20 10.63
C GLU A 59 0.97 9.75 10.11
N PHE A 60 1.64 9.05 9.19
CA PHE A 60 2.88 9.51 8.60
C PHE A 60 2.74 10.78 7.76
N THR A 61 1.59 10.97 7.12
CA THR A 61 1.31 12.21 6.36
C THR A 61 1.15 13.39 7.32
N ARG A 62 0.48 13.20 8.46
CA ARG A 62 0.42 14.22 9.52
C ARG A 62 1.79 14.49 10.13
N ALA A 63 2.60 13.46 10.30
CA ALA A 63 3.99 13.60 10.76
C ALA A 63 4.83 14.45 9.80
N ASN A 64 4.62 14.32 8.48
CA ASN A 64 5.27 15.18 7.49
C ASN A 64 4.78 16.64 7.58
N GLN A 65 3.49 16.87 7.84
CA GLN A 65 2.98 18.23 8.04
C GLN A 65 3.60 18.89 9.28
N ALA A 66 3.74 18.13 10.38
CA ALA A 66 4.43 18.55 11.59
C ALA A 66 5.90 18.92 11.31
N LEU A 67 6.64 18.03 10.63
CA LEU A 67 8.02 18.28 10.23
C LEU A 67 8.14 19.57 9.40
N ASN A 68 7.24 19.76 8.44
CA ASN A 68 7.22 20.96 7.62
C ASN A 68 6.93 22.24 8.41
N GLN A 69 6.10 22.18 9.46
CA GLN A 69 5.82 23.32 10.34
C GLN A 69 7.03 23.70 11.18
N ASP A 70 7.70 22.70 11.77
CA ASP A 70 8.91 22.91 12.57
C ASP A 70 10.04 23.53 11.72
N MET A 71 10.15 23.13 10.45
CA MET A 71 11.12 23.69 9.51
C MET A 71 10.73 25.09 9.00
N LYS A 72 9.43 25.35 8.79
CA LYS A 72 8.91 26.64 8.28
C LYS A 72 8.32 27.45 9.43
N LYS A 73 9.18 28.08 10.25
CA LYS A 73 8.87 28.86 11.47
C LYS A 73 7.71 29.88 11.41
N ASN A 74 7.06 30.15 10.26
CA ASN A 74 6.00 31.14 10.11
C ASN A 74 4.82 30.75 9.19
N SER A 75 4.71 29.50 8.70
CA SER A 75 3.57 29.13 7.85
C SER A 75 2.38 28.68 8.69
N LYS A 76 1.23 29.36 8.53
CA LYS A 76 -0.04 28.87 9.08
C LYS A 76 -0.31 27.46 8.54
N PRO A 77 -0.70 26.50 9.38
CA PRO A 77 -1.04 25.16 8.91
C PRO A 77 -2.21 25.26 7.92
N ARG A 78 -1.99 24.82 6.67
CA ARG A 78 -3.09 24.44 5.79
C ARG A 78 -3.49 23.03 6.14
N GLN A 79 -4.59 22.92 6.89
CA GLN A 79 -5.11 21.67 7.40
C GLN A 79 -5.90 20.96 6.30
N GLU A 80 -5.16 20.36 5.36
CA GLU A 80 -5.72 19.49 4.33
C GLU A 80 -5.20 18.07 4.61
N ASP A 81 -5.83 17.42 5.58
CA ASP A 81 -5.47 16.08 6.03
C ASP A 81 -5.81 15.05 4.95
N LEU A 82 -4.95 14.05 4.83
CA LEU A 82 -5.21 12.85 4.04
C LEU A 82 -6.22 11.98 4.81
N GLU A 83 -7.31 11.61 4.17
CA GLU A 83 -8.37 10.79 4.78
C GLU A 83 -8.74 9.62 3.86
N PHE A 84 -8.95 8.45 4.47
CA PHE A 84 -9.39 7.24 3.78
C PHE A 84 -10.65 6.67 4.42
N THR A 85 -11.63 6.33 3.57
CA THR A 85 -12.78 5.51 3.95
C THR A 85 -12.76 4.21 3.16
N LEU A 86 -12.69 3.08 3.86
CA LEU A 86 -12.61 1.75 3.27
C LEU A 86 -13.93 0.99 3.48
N THR A 87 -14.47 0.41 2.40
CA THR A 87 -15.78 -0.27 2.39
C THR A 87 -15.77 -1.49 1.45
N ASN A 88 -16.85 -2.29 1.49
CA ASN A 88 -17.08 -3.41 0.56
C ASN A 88 -15.97 -4.47 0.54
N PHE A 89 -15.48 -4.86 1.71
CA PHE A 89 -14.47 -5.91 1.83
C PHE A 89 -15.00 -7.26 1.36
N HIS A 90 -14.21 -7.94 0.55
CA HIS A 90 -14.47 -9.30 0.11
C HIS A 90 -13.16 -10.09 0.06
N SER A 91 -13.08 -11.12 0.91
CA SER A 91 -11.93 -12.03 0.97
C SER A 91 -12.25 -13.39 0.39
N GLY A 92 -11.28 -14.00 -0.29
CA GLY A 92 -11.44 -15.30 -0.92
C GLY A 92 -10.11 -15.95 -1.31
N ASN A 93 -10.19 -17.15 -1.85
CA ASN A 93 -9.02 -17.81 -2.42
C ASN A 93 -8.66 -17.18 -3.76
N ILE A 94 -7.36 -17.08 -4.08
CA ILE A 94 -6.90 -16.46 -5.34
C ILE A 94 -7.53 -17.10 -6.59
N GLN A 95 -7.85 -18.40 -6.54
CA GLN A 95 -8.50 -19.16 -7.61
C GLN A 95 -9.87 -18.59 -8.00
N GLU A 96 -10.57 -17.90 -7.09
CA GLU A 96 -11.87 -17.26 -7.36
C GLU A 96 -11.76 -16.07 -8.33
N ILE A 97 -10.56 -15.49 -8.49
CA ILE A 97 -10.35 -14.26 -9.26
C ILE A 97 -9.39 -14.39 -10.44
N LEU A 98 -8.70 -15.53 -10.60
CA LEU A 98 -7.71 -15.70 -11.68
C LEU A 98 -8.25 -15.39 -13.09
N ASN A 99 -9.50 -15.78 -13.36
CA ASN A 99 -10.14 -15.56 -14.67
C ASN A 99 -10.93 -14.24 -14.76
N LYS A 100 -10.99 -13.44 -13.68
CA LYS A 100 -11.64 -12.14 -13.72
C LYS A 100 -10.72 -11.13 -14.39
N ARG A 101 -11.31 -10.19 -15.13
CA ARG A 101 -10.55 -9.10 -15.72
C ARG A 101 -10.03 -8.17 -14.63
N TYR A 102 -8.85 -7.62 -14.86
CA TYR A 102 -8.18 -6.72 -13.93
C TYR A 102 -9.09 -5.54 -13.56
N VAL A 103 -9.70 -4.90 -14.56
CA VAL A 103 -10.60 -3.74 -14.41
C VAL A 103 -11.89 -4.02 -13.60
N GLU A 104 -12.25 -5.28 -13.39
CA GLU A 104 -13.43 -5.63 -12.58
C GLU A 104 -13.12 -5.53 -11.08
N LEU A 105 -11.86 -5.76 -10.71
CA LEU A 105 -11.39 -5.81 -9.33
C LEU A 105 -10.61 -4.57 -8.92
N LEU A 106 -9.92 -3.92 -9.87
CA LEU A 106 -9.04 -2.78 -9.64
C LEU A 106 -9.42 -1.62 -10.53
N SER A 107 -9.38 -0.41 -9.98
CA SER A 107 -9.48 0.80 -10.80
C SER A 107 -8.18 1.01 -11.58
N LEU A 108 -8.25 1.61 -12.77
CA LEU A 108 -7.02 1.97 -13.48
C LEU A 108 -6.43 3.26 -12.89
N PRO A 109 -5.10 3.45 -12.93
CA PRO A 109 -4.41 4.66 -12.47
C PRO A 109 -4.62 5.84 -13.45
N THR A 110 -5.84 6.06 -13.94
CA THR A 110 -6.16 7.17 -14.86
C THR A 110 -6.44 8.44 -14.08
N GLY A 111 -6.07 9.62 -14.61
CA GLY A 111 -6.36 10.90 -13.95
C GLY A 111 -5.36 11.27 -12.85
N ASP A 112 -5.85 11.70 -11.69
CA ASP A 112 -4.99 12.13 -10.56
C ASP A 112 -4.82 11.00 -9.54
N VAL A 113 -3.59 10.65 -9.21
CA VAL A 113 -3.23 9.64 -8.18
C VAL A 113 -2.51 10.32 -7.02
N ILE A 114 -2.50 9.71 -5.85
CA ILE A 114 -1.71 10.16 -4.70
C ILE A 114 -0.39 9.43 -4.71
N SER A 115 0.70 10.17 -4.80
CA SER A 115 2.05 9.65 -4.55
C SER A 115 2.41 9.88 -3.08
N LEU A 116 2.86 8.82 -2.40
CA LEU A 116 3.41 8.86 -1.06
C LEU A 116 4.94 8.74 -1.13
N SER A 117 5.63 9.86 -0.95
CA SER A 117 7.09 9.93 -0.94
C SER A 117 7.63 9.85 0.48
N ARG A 118 8.55 8.92 0.74
CA ARG A 118 9.14 8.74 2.08
C ARG A 118 10.19 9.81 2.35
N THR A 119 10.09 10.48 3.49
CA THR A 119 11.10 11.40 4.00
C THR A 119 11.63 10.89 5.34
N THR A 120 12.95 10.81 5.50
CA THR A 120 13.60 10.43 6.75
C THR A 120 14.20 11.64 7.44
N HIS A 121 14.17 11.65 8.77
CA HIS A 121 14.74 12.73 9.56
C HIS A 121 15.40 12.19 10.83
N SER A 122 16.54 12.75 11.24
CA SER A 122 17.22 12.42 12.49
C SER A 122 17.63 13.71 13.21
N ILE A 123 17.26 13.82 14.48
CA ILE A 123 17.62 14.95 15.34
C ILE A 123 18.87 14.59 16.12
N ASN A 124 19.94 15.40 16.01
CA ASN A 124 21.17 15.24 16.79
C ASN A 124 21.78 13.83 16.74
N LYS A 125 21.68 13.14 15.59
CA LYS A 125 22.09 11.73 15.42
C LYS A 125 21.30 10.74 16.30
N GLY A 126 20.09 11.10 16.68
CA GLY A 126 19.13 10.22 17.34
C GLY A 126 18.55 9.17 16.41
N ALA A 127 17.57 8.42 16.93
CA ALA A 127 16.83 7.45 16.13
C ALA A 127 16.19 8.13 14.90
N GLU A 128 16.27 7.46 13.75
CA GLU A 128 15.61 7.94 12.54
C GLU A 128 14.09 7.87 12.69
N GLU A 129 13.44 8.97 12.38
CA GLU A 129 12.01 9.09 12.30
C GLU A 129 11.59 9.24 10.83
N VAL A 130 10.38 8.79 10.53
CA VAL A 130 9.87 8.77 9.16
C VAL A 130 8.62 9.61 9.04
N ALA A 131 8.49 10.26 7.90
CA ALA A 131 7.32 10.98 7.46
C ALA A 131 7.04 10.58 5.99
N PHE A 132 5.80 10.76 5.55
CA PHE A 132 5.44 10.55 4.15
C PHE A 132 4.80 11.82 3.60
N GLU A 133 5.34 12.33 2.50
CA GLU A 133 4.73 13.42 1.76
C GLU A 133 3.69 12.88 0.79
N ALA A 134 2.46 13.40 0.89
CA ALA A 134 1.38 13.08 -0.02
C ALA A 134 1.21 14.20 -1.06
N GLU A 135 1.17 13.82 -2.33
CA GLU A 135 0.93 14.75 -3.45
C GLU A 135 -0.01 14.13 -4.50
N TRP A 136 -0.91 14.95 -5.06
CA TRP A 136 -1.67 14.56 -6.24
C TRP A 136 -0.78 14.67 -7.48
N THR A 137 -0.43 13.55 -8.09
CA THR A 137 0.32 13.47 -9.34
C THR A 137 -0.57 12.96 -10.47
N LYS A 138 -0.10 13.07 -11.72
CA LYS A 138 -0.80 12.45 -12.85
C LYS A 138 -0.49 10.96 -12.87
N GLY A 139 -1.55 10.15 -12.82
CA GLY A 139 -1.43 8.72 -12.96
C GLY A 139 -1.02 8.36 -14.38
N SER A 140 -0.07 7.43 -14.48
CA SER A 140 0.29 6.72 -15.69
C SER A 140 0.13 5.23 -15.44
N TYR A 141 0.00 4.46 -16.52
CA TYR A 141 0.13 3.01 -16.47
C TYR A 141 1.24 2.62 -17.43
N ALA A 142 1.94 1.53 -17.13
CA ALA A 142 2.96 0.97 -18.01
C ALA A 142 2.39 0.72 -19.42
N SER A 143 3.11 1.12 -20.46
CA SER A 143 2.66 0.98 -21.87
C SER A 143 2.38 -0.48 -22.27
N GLY A 144 3.00 -1.45 -21.58
CA GLY A 144 2.76 -2.87 -21.77
C GLY A 144 1.53 -3.44 -21.06
N PHE A 145 0.82 -2.63 -20.26
CA PHE A 145 -0.39 -3.07 -19.57
C PHE A 145 -1.61 -3.03 -20.50
N ASP A 146 -2.31 -4.15 -20.60
CA ASP A 146 -3.58 -4.25 -21.32
C ASP A 146 -4.75 -4.36 -20.31
N PRO A 147 -5.71 -3.41 -20.31
CA PRO A 147 -6.87 -3.45 -19.43
C PRO A 147 -7.74 -4.72 -19.53
N GLU A 148 -7.67 -5.45 -20.65
CA GLU A 148 -8.39 -6.71 -20.84
C GLU A 148 -7.67 -7.91 -20.20
N TRP A 149 -6.48 -7.71 -19.61
CA TRP A 149 -5.79 -8.76 -18.87
C TRP A 149 -6.64 -9.32 -17.73
N THR A 150 -6.53 -10.62 -17.53
CA THR A 150 -7.04 -11.28 -16.33
C THR A 150 -6.04 -11.16 -15.18
N ILE A 151 -6.50 -11.41 -13.94
CA ILE A 151 -5.60 -11.49 -12.79
C ILE A 151 -4.51 -12.57 -13.00
N SER A 152 -4.84 -13.68 -13.66
CA SER A 152 -3.85 -14.70 -14.02
C SER A 152 -2.73 -14.13 -14.91
N ASN A 153 -3.08 -13.30 -15.91
CA ASN A 153 -2.07 -12.65 -16.76
C ASN A 153 -1.20 -11.68 -15.95
N ALA A 154 -1.80 -10.88 -15.07
CA ALA A 154 -1.06 -9.94 -14.22
C ALA A 154 -0.06 -10.68 -13.29
N LEU A 155 -0.48 -11.77 -12.63
CA LEU A 155 0.40 -12.57 -11.77
C LEU A 155 1.51 -13.27 -12.57
N GLN A 156 1.24 -13.66 -13.82
CA GLN A 156 2.22 -14.31 -14.70
C GLN A 156 3.29 -13.36 -15.25
N PHE A 157 3.12 -12.04 -15.08
CA PHE A 157 4.13 -11.07 -15.47
C PHE A 157 5.37 -11.16 -14.56
N GLU A 158 5.19 -11.43 -13.26
CA GLU A 158 6.27 -11.75 -12.32
C GLU A 158 6.02 -13.11 -11.64
N PRO A 159 6.14 -14.23 -12.37
CA PRO A 159 5.69 -15.53 -11.89
C PRO A 159 6.48 -15.98 -10.64
N THR A 160 7.75 -15.61 -10.52
CA THR A 160 8.58 -15.93 -9.35
C THR A 160 8.10 -15.20 -8.09
N LYS A 161 7.66 -13.95 -8.22
CA LYS A 161 7.18 -13.14 -7.10
C LYS A 161 5.81 -13.63 -6.63
N TYR A 162 4.94 -13.97 -7.58
CA TYR A 162 3.54 -14.30 -7.31
C TYR A 162 3.21 -15.80 -7.26
N ALA A 163 4.20 -16.69 -7.41
CA ALA A 163 4.02 -18.15 -7.42
C ALA A 163 3.28 -18.71 -6.19
N ASN A 164 3.32 -17.99 -5.07
CA ASN A 164 2.85 -18.41 -3.77
C ASN A 164 1.67 -17.57 -3.24
N VAL A 165 1.07 -16.71 -4.07
CA VAL A 165 -0.17 -16.01 -3.71
C VAL A 165 -1.28 -17.06 -3.56
N GLY A 166 -1.98 -17.04 -2.43
CA GLY A 166 -3.04 -18.03 -2.16
C GLY A 166 -4.39 -17.44 -1.81
N SER A 167 -4.44 -16.21 -1.31
CA SER A 167 -5.69 -15.54 -1.00
C SER A 167 -5.62 -14.05 -1.35
N TYR A 168 -6.79 -13.41 -1.38
CA TYR A 168 -6.93 -12.01 -1.68
C TYR A 168 -8.02 -11.36 -0.83
N THR A 169 -7.97 -10.04 -0.73
CA THR A 169 -9.04 -9.19 -0.23
C THR A 169 -9.23 -8.01 -1.17
N SER A 170 -10.40 -7.90 -1.80
CA SER A 170 -10.79 -6.73 -2.60
C SER A 170 -11.64 -5.78 -1.77
N TYR A 171 -11.50 -4.47 -1.98
CA TYR A 171 -12.25 -3.44 -1.24
C TYR A 171 -12.38 -2.16 -2.07
N SER A 172 -13.27 -1.27 -1.64
CA SER A 172 -13.45 0.07 -2.21
C SER A 172 -12.84 1.12 -1.28
N VAL A 173 -12.12 2.07 -1.86
CA VAL A 173 -11.48 3.17 -1.14
C VAL A 173 -12.10 4.49 -1.60
N SER A 174 -12.43 5.35 -0.65
CA SER A 174 -12.68 6.77 -0.90
C SER A 174 -11.57 7.56 -0.23
N VAL A 175 -10.75 8.22 -1.03
CA VAL A 175 -9.64 9.07 -0.55
C VAL A 175 -10.01 10.53 -0.69
N SER A 176 -9.74 11.33 0.34
CA SER A 176 -9.89 12.77 0.34
C SER A 176 -8.56 13.43 0.71
N PHE A 177 -8.10 14.37 -0.11
CA PHE A 177 -6.86 15.10 0.13
C PHE A 177 -6.86 16.43 -0.62
N LYS A 178 -6.47 17.52 0.04
CA LYS A 178 -6.38 18.87 -0.56
C LYS A 178 -7.66 19.32 -1.29
N GLY A 179 -8.81 19.09 -0.66
CA GLY A 179 -10.13 19.43 -1.20
C GLY A 179 -10.59 18.59 -2.40
N ARG A 180 -9.85 17.55 -2.78
CA ARG A 180 -10.22 16.60 -3.82
C ARG A 180 -10.61 15.28 -3.20
N THR A 181 -11.58 14.61 -3.80
CA THR A 181 -12.04 13.29 -3.37
C THR A 181 -12.13 12.34 -4.55
N ARG A 182 -11.67 11.10 -4.37
CA ARG A 182 -11.72 10.05 -5.39
C ARG A 182 -12.15 8.73 -4.78
N MET A 183 -13.07 8.03 -5.45
CA MET A 183 -13.46 6.67 -5.12
C MET A 183 -12.87 5.69 -6.12
N TYR A 184 -12.37 4.55 -5.65
CA TYR A 184 -11.74 3.53 -6.49
C TYR A 184 -11.78 2.15 -5.84
N LYS A 185 -11.37 1.12 -6.59
CA LYS A 185 -11.23 -0.26 -6.10
C LYS A 185 -9.76 -0.63 -5.96
N ALA A 186 -9.45 -1.31 -4.88
CA ALA A 186 -8.13 -1.81 -4.54
C ALA A 186 -8.18 -3.30 -4.19
N LEU A 187 -7.03 -3.96 -4.26
CA LEU A 187 -6.86 -5.37 -3.99
C LEU A 187 -5.62 -5.56 -3.12
N VAL A 188 -5.69 -6.44 -2.14
CA VAL A 188 -4.52 -6.96 -1.44
C VAL A 188 -4.43 -8.44 -1.73
N VAL A 189 -3.26 -8.90 -2.16
CA VAL A 189 -2.95 -10.32 -2.31
C VAL A 189 -2.08 -10.77 -1.16
N PHE A 190 -2.24 -12.02 -0.74
CA PHE A 190 -1.53 -12.57 0.39
C PHE A 190 -0.66 -13.76 -0.02
N HIS A 191 0.63 -13.65 0.29
CA HIS A 191 1.65 -14.64 0.00
C HIS A 191 1.70 -15.72 1.09
N ASN A 192 1.55 -16.98 0.70
CA ASN A 192 1.60 -18.14 1.59
C ASN A 192 3.04 -18.67 1.76
N LEU A 193 4.02 -17.81 2.03
CA LEU A 193 5.37 -18.27 2.38
C LEU A 193 5.33 -18.96 3.75
N ASN A 194 5.36 -20.29 3.78
CA ASN A 194 5.70 -21.09 4.96
C ASN A 194 4.94 -20.72 6.26
N GLN A 195 3.63 -20.46 6.18
CA GLN A 195 2.57 -20.52 7.21
C GLN A 195 2.83 -19.96 8.64
N THR A 196 3.83 -19.12 8.88
CA THR A 196 4.01 -18.54 10.23
C THR A 196 2.92 -17.51 10.57
N SER A 197 2.37 -16.81 9.57
CA SER A 197 1.22 -15.93 9.70
C SER A 197 -0.01 -16.59 9.07
N GLU A 198 -1.14 -16.61 9.79
CA GLU A 198 -2.41 -17.15 9.29
C GLU A 198 -2.92 -16.40 8.05
N LEU A 199 -2.56 -15.13 7.88
CA LEU A 199 -2.92 -14.33 6.70
C LEU A 199 -1.85 -14.33 5.61
N GLY A 200 -0.61 -14.73 5.89
CA GLY A 200 0.52 -14.55 4.97
C GLY A 200 1.11 -13.13 4.97
N VAL A 201 1.98 -12.84 4.00
CA VAL A 201 2.55 -11.49 3.79
C VAL A 201 1.67 -10.73 2.79
N PRO A 202 1.10 -9.57 3.15
CA PRO A 202 0.25 -8.80 2.24
C PRO A 202 1.09 -8.06 1.20
N GLU A 203 0.60 -8.01 -0.02
CA GLU A 203 1.05 -7.09 -1.07
C GLU A 203 -0.15 -6.30 -1.58
N PHE A 204 -0.07 -4.98 -1.46
CA PHE A 204 -1.14 -4.06 -1.84
C PHE A 204 -1.03 -3.71 -3.31
N TRP A 205 -2.10 -3.97 -4.05
CA TRP A 205 -2.32 -3.47 -5.39
C TRP A 205 -3.29 -2.30 -5.29
N ASP A 206 -2.73 -1.12 -4.98
CA ASP A 206 -3.45 0.14 -4.98
C ASP A 206 -2.94 1.03 -6.13
N PRO A 207 -3.73 1.20 -7.20
CA PRO A 207 -3.32 1.97 -8.36
C PRO A 207 -3.48 3.49 -8.17
N ILE A 208 -4.17 3.93 -7.11
CA ILE A 208 -4.44 5.35 -6.85
C ILE A 208 -3.54 5.89 -5.75
N VAL A 209 -3.12 5.07 -4.80
CA VAL A 209 -2.21 5.46 -3.71
C VAL A 209 -0.88 4.74 -3.90
N ASP A 210 0.02 5.40 -4.62
CA ASP A 210 1.38 4.94 -4.82
C ASP A 210 2.19 5.04 -3.52
N GLY A 211 2.97 4.00 -3.22
CA GLY A 211 3.79 3.91 -2.00
C GLY A 211 3.12 3.26 -0.79
N ILE A 212 1.88 2.75 -0.89
CA ILE A 212 1.21 2.10 0.25
C ILE A 212 1.97 0.85 0.77
N ASN A 213 2.64 0.10 -0.11
CA ASN A 213 3.50 -1.02 0.30
C ASN A 213 4.69 -0.53 1.15
N ARG A 214 5.29 0.62 0.79
CA ARG A 214 6.37 1.24 1.57
C ARG A 214 5.90 1.65 2.97
N VAL A 215 4.66 2.14 3.09
CA VAL A 215 4.04 2.46 4.39
C VAL A 215 3.87 1.21 5.25
N TRP A 216 3.41 0.10 4.65
CA TRP A 216 3.29 -1.19 5.35
C TRP A 216 4.64 -1.66 5.88
N GLU A 217 5.67 -1.65 5.04
CA GLU A 217 7.01 -2.15 5.36
C GLU A 217 7.78 -1.28 6.38
N GLU A 218 7.38 -0.02 6.57
CA GLU A 218 8.07 0.91 7.46
C GLU A 218 7.99 0.46 8.92
N LYS A 219 9.12 0.30 9.59
CA LYS A 219 9.18 -0.14 11.01
C LYS A 219 9.54 0.99 11.96
N ARG A 220 10.06 2.09 11.43
CA ARG A 220 10.47 3.26 12.22
C ARG A 220 9.23 4.04 12.68
N PRO A 221 9.33 4.73 13.83
CA PRO A 221 8.23 5.55 14.31
C PRO A 221 7.99 6.75 13.39
N ALA A 222 6.74 7.23 13.38
CA ALA A 222 6.39 8.49 12.75
C ALA A 222 7.13 9.65 13.44
N TYR A 223 7.52 10.65 12.66
CA TYR A 223 8.07 11.90 13.17
C TYR A 223 7.15 12.51 14.22
N LYS A 224 7.70 12.83 15.39
CA LYS A 224 6.99 13.53 16.44
C LYS A 224 7.46 14.97 16.42
N THR A 225 6.52 15.91 16.47
CA THR A 225 6.84 17.31 16.69
C THR A 225 7.82 17.41 17.84
N ARG A 226 8.84 18.23 17.68
CA ARG A 226 9.79 18.45 18.75
C ARG A 226 8.98 18.95 19.96
N PRO A 227 9.01 18.29 21.13
CA PRO A 227 8.58 18.94 22.37
C PRO A 227 9.63 20.00 22.70
N GLU A 228 9.70 21.03 21.86
CA GLU A 228 10.73 22.05 21.91
C GLU A 228 10.35 22.98 23.05
N LEU A 229 11.10 22.91 24.15
CA LEU A 229 11.48 24.07 24.96
C LEU A 229 10.35 25.05 25.30
N GLN A 230 9.11 24.55 25.39
CA GLN A 230 7.90 25.35 25.57
C GLN A 230 7.83 25.99 26.97
N ASP A 231 8.74 25.60 27.86
CA ASP A 231 9.03 26.30 29.11
C ASP A 231 10.55 26.30 29.36
N SER A 232 11.33 26.90 28.47
CA SER A 232 12.53 27.60 28.94
C SER A 232 12.18 29.02 29.39
N SER A 233 11.03 29.20 30.06
CA SER A 233 11.03 30.01 31.29
C SER A 233 11.94 29.29 32.30
N PHE A 234 13.25 29.28 32.03
CA PHE A 234 14.17 29.36 33.15
C PHE A 234 13.64 30.53 33.97
N PRO A 235 13.32 30.36 35.26
CA PRO A 235 13.11 31.52 36.09
C PRO A 235 14.32 32.40 35.81
N THR A 236 14.06 33.61 35.32
CA THR A 236 15.02 34.69 35.41
C THR A 236 15.34 34.75 36.89
N THR A 237 16.33 33.96 37.28
CA THR A 237 16.96 34.05 38.57
C THR A 237 17.53 35.44 38.43
N GLU A 238 16.94 36.39 39.15
CA GLU A 238 17.48 37.72 39.32
C GLU A 238 18.95 37.51 39.60
N PHE A 239 19.76 37.65 38.55
CA PHE A 239 21.19 37.57 38.65
C PHE A 239 21.52 38.87 39.35
N LEU A 240 21.57 38.81 40.68
CA LEU A 240 21.97 39.90 41.51
C LEU A 240 23.28 40.42 40.92
N GLN A 241 23.16 41.66 40.46
CA GLN A 241 24.19 42.47 39.85
C GLN A 241 25.31 42.67 40.88
N PHE A 242 26.19 41.68 41.03
CA PHE A 242 27.48 41.89 41.68
C PHE A 242 28.41 42.53 40.66
N SER A 243 28.37 43.86 40.70
CA SER A 243 29.37 44.75 40.15
C SER A 243 30.76 44.30 40.61
N ASN A 244 31.60 43.85 39.69
CA ASN A 244 33.04 43.88 39.86
C ASN A 244 33.64 44.51 38.59
N PRO A 245 34.35 45.65 38.71
CA PRO A 245 35.08 46.23 37.61
C PRO A 245 36.47 45.59 37.49
N ASP A 246 37.04 45.75 36.30
CA ASP A 246 38.45 45.63 35.94
C ASP A 246 39.08 44.23 35.92
N SER A 247 39.30 43.71 34.71
CA SER A 247 40.66 43.71 34.16
C SER A 247 40.68 43.39 32.66
N LEU A 248 41.58 44.13 32.01
CA LEU A 248 41.89 44.21 30.60
C LEU A 248 42.52 42.92 30.02
N ASN A 249 42.46 42.86 28.68
CA ASN A 249 43.37 42.18 27.75
C ASN A 249 43.23 40.66 27.57
N ASN A 250 42.72 40.22 26.42
CA ASN A 250 43.59 40.00 25.25
C ASN A 250 42.82 39.57 23.99
N GLU A 251 43.42 39.95 22.87
CA GLU A 251 43.03 39.81 21.47
C GLU A 251 42.90 38.35 20.98
N ASP A 252 42.28 38.25 19.79
CA ASP A 252 42.37 37.17 18.79
C ASP A 252 41.74 35.82 19.17
N THR A 253 40.80 35.25 18.41
CA THR A 253 40.90 35.03 16.97
C THR A 253 39.50 34.72 16.42
N LEU A 254 39.07 35.47 15.41
CA LEU A 254 37.88 35.20 14.60
C LEU A 254 38.16 34.05 13.63
N SER A 255 37.50 32.91 13.81
CA SER A 255 37.27 31.94 12.73
C SER A 255 35.76 31.74 12.56
N SER A 256 35.19 32.58 11.69
CA SER A 256 33.83 32.45 11.16
C SER A 256 33.79 31.21 10.28
N VAL A 257 33.37 30.08 10.86
CA VAL A 257 32.99 28.89 10.09
C VAL A 257 31.51 29.04 9.76
N ASP A 258 31.25 29.47 8.53
CA ASP A 258 29.93 29.50 7.90
C ASP A 258 29.41 28.06 7.81
N GLY A 259 28.69 27.63 8.84
CA GLY A 259 28.00 26.34 8.90
C GLY A 259 26.71 26.38 8.10
N SER A 260 26.81 26.52 6.78
CA SER A 260 25.73 26.15 5.87
C SER A 260 25.53 24.65 5.97
N GLY A 261 24.68 24.22 6.90
CA GLY A 261 24.19 22.85 7.00
C GLY A 261 23.39 22.53 5.76
N VAL A 262 24.09 22.07 4.72
CA VAL A 262 23.48 21.44 3.55
C VAL A 262 22.72 20.23 4.10
N LEU A 263 21.39 20.33 4.04
CA LEU A 263 20.51 19.19 4.19
C LEU A 263 20.80 18.29 2.98
N GLU A 264 21.76 17.38 3.13
CA GLU A 264 21.90 16.27 2.20
C GLU A 264 20.64 15.41 2.38
N THR A 265 19.61 15.69 1.57
CA THR A 265 18.69 14.65 1.11
C THR A 265 19.54 13.65 0.34
N GLN A 266 20.20 12.78 1.10
CA GLN A 266 20.79 11.58 0.58
C GLN A 266 19.60 10.69 0.20
N ASP A 267 19.07 10.95 -1.01
CA ASP A 267 18.33 9.97 -1.80
C ASP A 267 19.33 8.86 -2.10
N ASP A 268 19.65 8.08 -1.07
CA ASP A 268 20.25 6.78 -1.28
C ASP A 268 19.26 6.02 -2.15
N LEU A 269 19.71 5.81 -3.38
CA LEU A 269 19.34 4.84 -4.42
C LEU A 269 19.14 3.42 -3.84
N LEU A 270 18.32 3.31 -2.80
CA LEU A 270 17.81 2.06 -2.27
C LEU A 270 16.75 1.61 -3.24
N GLY A 271 17.23 0.86 -4.23
CA GLY A 271 16.49 0.09 -5.22
C GLY A 271 15.03 0.46 -5.26
N ASP A 272 14.70 1.41 -6.14
CA ASP A 272 13.35 1.55 -6.67
C ASP A 272 12.98 0.15 -7.15
N THR A 273 12.32 -0.63 -6.30
CA THR A 273 11.60 -1.80 -6.73
C THR A 273 10.58 -1.19 -7.67
N PRO A 274 10.69 -1.39 -8.99
CA PRO A 274 9.80 -0.75 -9.92
C PRO A 274 8.40 -1.15 -9.46
N ASN A 275 7.63 -0.18 -8.98
CA ASN A 275 6.24 -0.44 -8.68
C ASN A 275 5.66 -0.91 -10.01
N PHE A 276 5.23 -2.16 -10.04
CA PHE A 276 4.83 -2.92 -11.22
C PHE A 276 3.98 -2.11 -12.21
N TRP A 277 3.20 -1.15 -11.69
CA TRP A 277 2.22 -0.33 -12.41
C TRP A 277 2.77 1.02 -12.90
N LEU A 278 3.84 1.52 -12.29
CA LEU A 278 4.38 2.86 -12.51
C LEU A 278 5.81 2.72 -12.98
N VAL A 279 5.98 2.66 -14.30
CA VAL A 279 7.29 2.94 -14.89
C VAL A 279 7.48 4.45 -14.72
N LEU A 280 8.43 4.85 -13.88
CA LEU A 280 9.07 6.16 -14.00
C LEU A 280 9.89 6.13 -15.29
N ASP A 281 9.19 6.17 -16.43
CA ASP A 281 9.84 6.35 -17.70
C ASP A 281 10.09 7.84 -17.90
N ASP A 282 11.09 8.34 -17.18
CA ASP A 282 11.63 9.68 -17.38
C ASP A 282 12.52 9.70 -18.63
N THR A 283 12.72 8.56 -19.29
CA THR A 283 13.31 8.51 -20.62
C THR A 283 12.34 9.19 -21.55
N GLU A 284 12.64 10.44 -21.92
CA GLU A 284 11.96 11.19 -22.98
C GLU A 284 11.63 10.27 -24.16
N HIS A 285 10.44 9.71 -24.17
CA HIS A 285 9.82 9.23 -25.38
C HIS A 285 9.52 10.48 -26.18
N ALA A 286 10.47 10.82 -27.05
CA ALA A 286 10.34 11.75 -28.15
C ALA A 286 9.11 11.34 -29.00
N SER A 287 7.92 11.67 -28.52
CA SER A 287 6.68 11.72 -29.27
C SER A 287 6.47 13.14 -29.83
N GLY A 288 7.57 13.86 -30.02
CA GLY A 288 7.63 15.02 -30.88
C GLY A 288 7.48 14.58 -32.34
N ASN A 289 6.24 14.53 -32.82
CA ASN A 289 5.83 14.69 -34.21
C ASN A 289 6.87 14.26 -35.26
N HIS A 290 7.12 12.95 -35.38
CA HIS A 290 7.86 12.42 -36.52
C HIS A 290 6.94 12.43 -37.75
N GLY A 291 6.98 13.53 -38.50
CA GLY A 291 6.56 13.54 -39.89
C GLY A 291 7.44 12.57 -40.68
N GLY A 292 7.00 11.32 -40.80
CA GLY A 292 7.74 10.28 -41.49
C GLY A 292 7.20 8.89 -41.21
N THR A 293 6.05 8.55 -41.80
CA THR A 293 5.66 7.16 -41.97
C THR A 293 6.68 6.52 -42.90
N ALA A 294 7.67 5.81 -42.35
CA ALA A 294 8.55 4.97 -43.15
C ALA A 294 7.69 3.85 -43.74
N VAL A 295 7.38 3.96 -45.03
CA VAL A 295 6.72 2.90 -45.81
C VAL A 295 7.70 1.75 -45.90
N PHE A 296 7.49 0.72 -45.07
CA PHE A 296 8.24 -0.51 -45.15
C PHE A 296 7.85 -1.22 -46.46
N THR A 297 8.77 -1.24 -47.42
CA THR A 297 8.57 -1.96 -48.69
C THR A 297 9.31 -3.29 -48.59
N PRO A 298 8.63 -4.44 -48.53
CA PRO A 298 9.29 -5.73 -48.45
C PRO A 298 9.81 -6.12 -49.84
N THR A 299 11.07 -5.83 -50.13
CA THR A 299 11.77 -6.46 -51.27
C THR A 299 12.53 -7.67 -50.76
N CYS A 300 11.95 -8.86 -50.93
CA CYS A 300 12.68 -10.11 -50.86
C CYS A 300 13.56 -10.23 -52.11
N GLN A 301 14.87 -10.04 -51.98
CA GLN A 301 15.81 -10.48 -53.00
C GLN A 301 16.06 -11.98 -52.80
N ALA A 302 15.62 -12.78 -53.76
CA ALA A 302 16.04 -14.17 -53.85
C ALA A 302 17.50 -14.22 -54.33
N GLU A 303 18.35 -14.95 -53.61
CA GLU A 303 19.72 -15.21 -54.04
C GLU A 303 19.73 -16.14 -55.28
N PRO A 304 20.55 -15.85 -56.29
CA PRO A 304 20.73 -16.74 -57.43
C PRO A 304 21.64 -17.93 -57.06
N ASN A 305 21.21 -19.13 -57.47
CA ASN A 305 21.94 -20.40 -57.37
C ASN A 305 23.24 -20.42 -58.18
#